data_AF-A0A1I0N5W4-F1
#
_entry.id   AF-A0A1I0N5W4-F1
#
_cell.length_a   1.000
_cell.length_b   1.000
_cell.length_c   1.000
_cell.angle_alpha   90.00
_cell.angle_beta   90.00
_cell.angle_gamma   90.00
#
_symmetry.space_group_name_H-M   'P 1'
#
loop_
_entity.id
_entity.type
_entity.pdbx_description
1 polymer ?
#
loop_
_entity_poly.entity_id
_entity_poly.type
_entity_poly.pdbx_seq_one_letter_code
_entity_poly.pdbx_strand_id
1 'polypeptide(L)'
;MKDTKSISEYTDEELINNEKKIKILTIMLMTAIVLLFLSTMFLTFKKGFSALTVIPIALLPILIININNWNKLKKEKADRNL
;
A
#
# COMPACT_ATOMS: atom_id res chain seq x y z
N MET A 1 -4.39 -15.71 21.22
CA MET A 1 -4.30 -14.77 20.08
C MET A 1 -2.86 -14.29 20.04
N LYS A 2 -2.19 -14.27 18.89
CA LYS A 2 -0.80 -13.76 18.82
C LYS A 2 -0.90 -12.24 18.93
N ASP A 3 -0.52 -11.68 20.08
CA ASP A 3 -0.55 -10.25 20.33
C ASP A 3 0.29 -9.54 19.27
N THR A 4 -0.37 -8.85 18.35
CA THR A 4 0.30 -7.99 17.38
C THR A 4 0.84 -6.80 18.16
N LYS A 5 2.17 -6.76 18.40
CA LYS A 5 2.85 -5.61 19.02
C LYS A 5 2.25 -4.31 18.48
N SER A 6 1.84 -3.41 19.38
CA SER A 6 1.42 -2.08 18.99
C SER A 6 2.58 -1.35 18.31
N ILE A 7 2.29 -0.42 17.39
CA ILE A 7 3.32 0.41 16.74
C ILE A 7 4.16 1.17 17.79
N SER A 8 3.54 1.53 18.92
CA SER A 8 4.20 2.17 20.06
C SER A 8 5.22 1.28 20.78
N GLU A 9 5.12 -0.05 20.62
CA GLU A 9 6.03 -1.03 21.24
C GLU A 9 7.20 -1.41 20.33
N TYR A 10 7.29 -0.80 19.14
CA TYR A 10 8.40 -1.05 18.22
C TYR A 10 9.67 -0.38 18.76
N THR A 11 10.80 -1.07 18.63
CA THR A 11 12.10 -0.41 18.76
C THR A 11 12.32 0.55 17.59
N ASP A 12 13.23 1.49 17.73
CA ASP A 12 13.50 2.49 16.67
C ASP A 12 13.95 1.83 15.37
N GLU A 13 14.74 0.75 15.45
CA GLU A 13 15.15 -0.05 14.31
C GLU A 13 13.98 -0.79 13.66
N GLU A 14 13.10 -1.40 14.48
CA GLU A 14 11.88 -2.06 14.00
C GLU A 14 10.96 -1.06 13.29
N LEU A 15 10.82 0.14 13.85
CA LEU A 15 9.99 1.22 13.31
C LEU A 15 10.52 1.72 11.96
N ILE A 16 11.82 2.03 11.86
CA ILE A 16 12.46 2.49 10.62
C ILE A 16 12.41 1.41 9.53
N ASN A 17 12.69 0.16 9.89
CA ASN A 17 12.68 -0.94 8.92
C ASN A 17 11.26 -1.23 8.42
N ASN A 18 10.26 -1.22 9.30
CA ASN A 18 8.87 -1.42 8.89
C ASN A 18 8.34 -0.25 8.07
N GLU A 19 8.69 1.00 8.40
CA GLU A 19 8.31 2.19 7.61
C GLU A 19 8.83 2.06 6.18
N LYS A 20 10.12 1.73 6.00
CA LYS A 20 10.72 1.52 4.68
C LYS A 20 10.05 0.38 3.91
N LYS A 21 9.80 -0.76 4.56
CA LYS A 21 9.12 -1.91 3.93
C LYS A 21 7.72 -1.54 3.46
N ILE A 22 6.89 -0.96 4.33
CA ILE A 22 5.52 -0.57 3.95
C ILE A 22 5.55 0.50 2.86
N LYS A 23 6.48 1.45 2.92
CA LYS A 23 6.67 2.45 1.86
C LYS A 23 6.96 1.80 0.50
N ILE A 24 7.93 0.89 0.44
CA ILE A 24 8.29 0.19 -0.80
C ILE A 24 7.09 -0.60 -1.33
N LEU A 25 6.41 -1.36 -0.47
CA LEU A 25 5.23 -2.16 -0.86
C LEU A 25 4.08 -1.27 -1.36
N THR A 26 3.86 -0.13 -0.70
CA THR A 26 2.83 0.85 -1.09
C THR A 26 3.12 1.44 -2.46
N ILE A 27 4.36 1.86 -2.72
CA ILE A 27 4.78 2.41 -4.01
C ILE A 27 4.71 1.35 -5.11
N MET A 28 5.12 0.11 -4.82
CA MET A 28 5.04 -1.01 -5.76
C MET A 28 3.58 -1.31 -6.11
N LEU A 29 2.70 -1.40 -5.11
CA LEU A 29 1.27 -1.64 -5.33
C LEU A 29 0.62 -0.51 -6.11
N MET A 30 0.91 0.75 -5.78
CA MET A 30 0.41 1.92 -6.51
C MET A 30 0.85 1.87 -7.98
N THR A 31 2.13 1.62 -8.23
CA THR A 31 2.68 1.49 -9.59
C THR A 31 2.01 0.34 -10.36
N ALA A 32 1.82 -0.81 -9.72
CA ALA A 32 1.15 -1.96 -10.33
C ALA A 32 -0.31 -1.67 -10.67
N ILE A 33 -1.05 -0.98 -9.79
CA ILE A 33 -2.44 -0.57 -10.04
C ILE A 33 -2.51 0.40 -11.24
N VAL A 34 -1.60 1.37 -11.34
CA VAL A 34 -1.55 2.30 -12.46
C VAL A 34 -1.26 1.57 -13.78
N LEU A 35 -0.28 0.66 -13.79
CA LEU A 35 0.03 -0.14 -14.98
C LEU A 35 -1.13 -1.03 -15.40
N LEU A 36 -1.80 -1.67 -14.43
CA LEU A 36 -3.00 -2.47 -14.68
C LEU A 36 -4.14 -1.62 -15.22
N PHE A 37 -4.38 -0.42 -14.66
CA PHE A 37 -5.40 0.50 -15.13
C PHE A 37 -5.17 0.90 -16.59
N LEU A 38 -3.96 1.32 -16.95
CA LEU A 38 -3.61 1.68 -18.33
C LEU A 38 -3.76 0.49 -19.29
N SER A 39 -3.28 -0.68 -18.88
CA SER A 39 -3.33 -1.90 -19.70
C SER A 39 -4.76 -2.38 -19.93
N THR A 40 -5.57 -2.39 -18.88
CA THR A 40 -6.98 -2.81 -18.96
C THR A 40 -7.84 -1.78 -19.67
N MET A 41 -7.55 -0.48 -19.53
CA MET A 41 -8.21 0.58 -20.28
C MET A 41 -7.94 0.44 -21.77
N PHE A 42 -6.67 0.24 -22.18
CA PHE A 42 -6.32 -0.05 -23.57
C PHE A 42 -7.02 -1.31 -24.10
N LEU A 43 -7.07 -2.38 -23.31
CA LEU A 43 -7.74 -3.61 -23.70
C LEU A 43 -9.26 -3.42 -23.85
N THR A 44 -9.86 -2.59 -22.98
CA THR A 44 -11.30 -2.29 -22.99
C THR A 44 -11.70 -1.58 -24.27
N PHE A 45 -10.90 -0.60 -24.73
CA PHE A 45 -11.15 0.07 -26.00
C PHE A 45 -11.06 -0.87 -27.21
N LYS A 46 -10.24 -1.93 -27.14
CA LYS A 46 -10.07 -2.88 -28.25
C LYS A 46 -11.05 -4.06 -28.23
N LYS A 47 -11.35 -4.60 -27.05
CA LYS A 47 -12.09 -5.87 -26.89
C LYS A 47 -13.40 -5.73 -26.10
N GLY A 48 -13.73 -4.53 -25.65
CA GLY A 48 -14.85 -4.29 -24.75
C GLY A 48 -14.52 -4.62 -23.30
N PHE A 49 -15.53 -4.49 -22.44
CA PHE A 49 -15.41 -4.74 -21.01
C PHE A 49 -15.01 -6.19 -20.72
N SER A 50 -14.13 -6.39 -19.73
CA SER A 50 -13.75 -7.72 -19.23
C SER A 50 -13.62 -7.69 -17.71
N ALA A 51 -13.68 -8.86 -17.07
CA ALA A 51 -13.50 -8.98 -15.61
C ALA A 51 -12.17 -8.38 -15.12
N LEU A 52 -11.13 -8.37 -15.97
CA LEU A 52 -9.82 -7.81 -15.65
C LEU A 52 -9.87 -6.29 -15.38
N THR A 53 -10.83 -5.58 -15.98
CA THR A 53 -11.00 -4.13 -15.84
C THR A 53 -11.46 -3.71 -14.44
N VAL A 54 -12.04 -4.63 -13.67
CA VAL A 54 -12.52 -4.39 -12.29
C VAL A 54 -11.38 -4.53 -11.28
N ILE A 55 -10.32 -5.25 -11.63
CA ILE A 55 -9.20 -5.57 -10.72
C ILE A 55 -8.54 -4.30 -10.14
N PRO A 56 -8.19 -3.26 -10.93
CA PRO A 56 -7.59 -2.05 -10.38
C PRO A 56 -8.46 -1.41 -9.29
N ILE A 57 -9.78 -1.41 -9.47
CA ILE A 57 -10.74 -0.84 -8.52
C ILE A 57 -10.81 -1.70 -7.25
N ALA A 58 -10.85 -3.02 -7.39
CA ALA A 58 -10.88 -3.95 -6.27
C ALA A 58 -9.63 -3.88 -5.37
N LEU A 59 -8.48 -3.43 -5.92
CA LEU A 59 -7.23 -3.27 -5.17
C LEU A 59 -7.12 -1.92 -4.43
N LEU A 60 -7.97 -0.93 -4.72
CA LEU A 60 -7.92 0.40 -4.08
C LEU A 60 -8.06 0.35 -2.55
N PRO A 61 -8.97 -0.45 -1.94
CA PRO A 61 -9.08 -0.53 -0.48
C PRO A 61 -7.77 -0.98 0.18
N ILE A 62 -7.07 -1.93 -0.44
CA ILE A 62 -5.78 -2.45 0.05
C ILE A 62 -4.72 -1.34 -0.03
N LEU A 63 -4.69 -0.59 -1.14
CA LEU A 63 -3.79 0.54 -1.29
C LEU A 63 -4.03 1.61 -0.20
N ILE A 64 -5.29 1.93 0.08
CA ILE A 64 -5.66 2.89 1.12
C ILE A 64 -5.22 2.41 2.51
N ILE A 65 -5.43 1.14 2.84
CA ILE A 65 -4.97 0.55 4.10
C ILE A 65 -3.44 0.65 4.23
N ASN A 66 -2.70 0.35 3.16
CA ASN A 66 -1.24 0.45 3.15
C ASN A 66 -0.75 1.90 3.33
N ILE A 67 -1.37 2.87 2.68
CA ILE A 67 -1.08 4.31 2.86
C ILE A 67 -1.36 4.73 4.30
N ASN A 68 -2.49 4.31 4.87
CA ASN A 68 -2.85 4.63 6.25
C ASN A 68 -1.86 4.02 7.25
N ASN A 69 -1.43 2.78 7.04
CA ASN A 69 -0.41 2.13 7.87
C ASN A 69 0.94 2.83 7.75
N TRP A 70 1.33 3.24 6.54
CA TRP A 70 2.55 4.03 6.33
C TRP A 70 2.49 5.37 7.07
N ASN A 71 1.37 6.08 6.99
CA ASN A 71 1.17 7.35 7.69
C ASN A 71 1.23 7.19 9.22
N LYS A 72 0.69 6.09 9.76
CA LYS A 72 0.80 5.77 11.20
C LYS A 72 2.25 5.57 11.63
N LEU A 73 3.01 4.77 10.88
CA LEU A 73 4.44 4.56 11.16
C LEU A 73 5.25 5.86 11.03
N LYS A 74 4.95 6.67 10.01
CA LYS A 74 5.60 7.96 9.80
C LYS A 74 5.30 8.94 10.94
N LYS A 75 4.07 8.94 11.45
CA LYS A 75 3.68 9.78 12.58
C LYS A 75 4.43 9.37 13.85
N GLU A 76 4.43 8.08 14.18
CA GLU A 76 5.18 7.56 15.34
C GLU A 76 6.67 7.91 15.25
N LYS A 77 7.26 7.76 14.05
CA LYS A 77 8.64 8.10 13.81
C LYS A 77 8.93 9.59 14.02
N ALA A 78 8.04 10.47 13.54
CA ALA A 78 8.13 11.91 13.77
C ALA A 78 7.96 12.28 15.26
N ASP A 79 7.03 11.65 15.97
CA ASP A 79 6.79 11.86 17.40
C ASP A 79 8.03 11.48 18.24
N ARG A 80 8.84 10.53 17.76
CA ARG A 80 10.13 10.12 18.36
C ARG A 80 11.35 10.90 17.83
N ASN A 81 11.16 11.84 16.91
CA ASN A 81 12.24 12.58 16.22
C ASN A 81 13.25 11.67 15.49
N LEU A 82 12.76 10.61 14.83
CA LEU A 82 13.56 9.61 14.09
C LEU A 82 13.44 9.74 12.56
#